data_AF-M5U710-F1
#
_entry.id   AF-M5U710-F1
#
_cell.length_a   1.000
_cell.length_b   1.000
_cell.length_c   1.000
_cell.angle_alpha   90.00
_cell.angle_beta   90.00
_cell.angle_gamma   90.00
#
_symmetry.space_group_name_H-M   'P 1'
#
loop_
_entity.id
_entity.type
_entity.pdbx_description
1 polymer ?
#
loop_
_entity_poly.entity_id
_entity_poly.type
_entity_poly.pdbx_seq_one_letter_code
_entity_poly.pdbx_strand_id
1 'polypeptide(L)'
;MNREELSRLQLAKLNRLLLSLMNHPLYQKSLAACELPLQSLDELSKFPLLGKSDLLGEQPGAPARLFHLDKDHYCRFHQTSGSRGWPMPVLDTAEDWSWWLQCWQYVLDAADVSSNDIAMMAFSLAPL
;
A
#
# COMPACT_ATOMS: atom_id res chain seq x y z
N MET A 1 3.43 0.73 -24.92
CA MET A 1 4.59 0.80 -24.02
C MET A 1 5.28 -0.56 -24.04
N ASN A 2 6.56 -0.59 -24.36
CA ASN A 2 7.35 -1.83 -24.36
C ASN A 2 7.89 -2.14 -22.95
N ARG A 3 8.55 -3.29 -22.79
CA ARG A 3 9.07 -3.74 -21.48
C ARG A 3 10.13 -2.81 -20.91
N GLU A 4 11.03 -2.27 -21.74
CA GLU A 4 12.12 -1.39 -21.31
C GLU A 4 11.59 -0.03 -20.83
N GLU A 5 10.64 0.54 -21.58
CA GLU A 5 9.93 1.76 -21.20
C GLU A 5 9.20 1.60 -19.86
N LEU A 6 8.53 0.46 -19.67
CA LEU A 6 7.86 0.12 -18.41
C LEU A 6 8.85 0.00 -17.25
N SER A 7 9.95 -0.73 -17.43
CA SER A 7 10.99 -0.89 -16.41
C SER A 7 11.58 0.45 -15.99
N ARG A 8 11.85 1.34 -16.95
CA ARG A 8 12.34 2.70 -16.66
C ARG A 8 11.32 3.52 -15.87
N LEU A 9 10.03 3.44 -16.22
CA LEU A 9 8.96 4.11 -15.50
C LEU A 9 8.83 3.58 -14.06
N GLN A 10 8.88 2.26 -13.89
CA GLN A 10 8.83 1.60 -12.59
C GLN A 10 9.99 2.02 -11.70
N LEU A 11 11.23 2.02 -12.22
CA LEU A 11 12.42 2.45 -11.49
C LEU A 11 12.32 3.91 -11.04
N ALA A 12 11.85 4.80 -11.94
CA ALA A 12 11.66 6.21 -11.61
C ALA A 12 10.61 6.41 -10.50
N LYS A 13 9.47 5.71 -10.58
CA LYS A 13 8.42 5.76 -9.56
C LYS A 13 8.90 5.19 -8.21
N LEU A 14 9.62 4.07 -8.25
CA LEU A 14 10.18 3.44 -7.06
C LEU A 14 11.17 4.35 -6.35
N ASN A 15 12.13 4.94 -7.08
CA ASN A 15 13.10 5.85 -6.47
C ASN A 15 12.43 7.08 -5.86
N ARG A 16 11.39 7.63 -6.51
CA ARG A 16 10.60 8.72 -5.93
C ARG A 16 9.93 8.32 -4.62
N LEU A 17 9.34 7.11 -4.57
CA LEU A 17 8.75 6.56 -3.36
C LEU A 17 9.79 6.38 -2.25
N LEU A 18 10.91 5.71 -2.54
CA LEU A 18 11.97 5.45 -1.55
C LEU A 18 12.53 6.74 -0.95
N LEU A 19 12.74 7.77 -1.77
CA LEU A 19 13.18 9.08 -1.29
C LEU A 19 12.13 9.75 -0.38
N SER A 20 10.84 9.64 -0.70
CA SER A 20 9.78 10.16 0.16
C SER A 20 9.68 9.44 1.52
N LEU A 21 10.13 8.17 1.57
CA LEU A 21 10.10 7.35 2.78
C LEU A 21 11.34 7.50 3.66
N MET A 22 12.35 8.29 3.27
CA MET A 22 13.59 8.42 4.04
C MET A 22 13.38 8.88 5.49
N ASN A 23 12.35 9.69 5.74
CA ASN A 23 11.99 10.17 7.08
C ASN A 23 10.83 9.40 7.71
N HIS A 24 10.33 8.36 7.05
CA HIS A 24 9.21 7.58 7.56
C HIS A 24 9.66 6.76 8.78
N PRO A 25 8.97 6.80 9.94
CA PRO A 25 9.42 6.16 11.18
C PRO A 25 9.73 4.66 11.05
N LEU A 26 8.93 3.94 10.25
CA LEU A 26 9.14 2.52 9.96
C LEU A 26 10.36 2.25 9.06
N TYR A 27 10.61 3.09 8.05
CA TYR A 27 11.56 2.80 6.97
C TYR A 27 12.90 3.51 7.13
N GLN A 28 12.98 4.61 7.89
CA GLN A 28 14.18 5.44 8.00
C GLN A 28 15.45 4.64 8.31
N LYS A 29 15.37 3.66 9.21
CA LYS A 29 16.53 2.87 9.65
C LYS A 29 16.98 1.88 8.58
N SER A 30 16.05 1.22 7.89
CA SER A 30 16.39 0.27 6.82
C SER A 30 16.88 1.01 5.58
N LEU A 31 16.25 2.13 5.22
CA LEU A 31 16.64 2.94 4.06
C LEU A 31 17.98 3.66 4.27
N ALA A 32 18.33 4.06 5.49
CA ALA A 32 19.64 4.65 5.78
C ALA A 32 20.83 3.69 5.53
N ALA A 33 20.57 2.38 5.48
CA ALA A 33 21.57 1.37 5.16
C ALA A 33 21.64 1.04 3.65
N CYS A 34 20.76 1.65 2.82
CA CYS A 34 20.70 1.41 1.39
C CYS A 34 21.26 2.60 0.61
N GLU A 35 21.96 2.32 -0.49
CA GLU A 35 22.36 3.34 -1.45
C GLU A 35 21.16 3.70 -2.34
N LEU A 36 20.75 4.97 -2.31
CA LEU A 36 19.67 5.53 -3.14
C LEU A 36 20.22 6.68 -3.99
N PRO A 37 19.70 6.92 -5.21
CA PRO A 37 18.66 6.15 -5.88
C PRO A 37 19.20 4.84 -6.47
N LEU A 38 18.31 3.85 -6.61
CA LEU A 38 18.60 2.58 -7.26
C LEU A 38 18.90 2.78 -8.75
N GLN A 39 19.87 2.01 -9.25
CA GLN A 39 20.29 2.03 -10.65
C GLN A 39 19.52 1.01 -11.50
N SER A 40 18.95 -0.03 -10.88
CA SER A 40 18.09 -1.00 -11.54
C SER A 40 17.05 -1.58 -10.59
N LEU A 41 16.01 -2.22 -11.14
CA LEU A 41 14.99 -2.91 -10.35
C LEU A 41 15.55 -4.13 -9.62
N ASP A 42 16.65 -4.73 -10.09
CA ASP A 42 17.27 -5.91 -9.46
C ASP A 42 17.83 -5.58 -8.06
N GLU A 43 18.15 -4.31 -7.80
CA GLU A 43 18.65 -3.85 -6.51
C GLU A 43 17.60 -3.91 -5.39
N LEU A 44 16.31 -4.07 -5.73
CA LEU A 44 15.26 -4.33 -4.74
C LEU A 44 15.55 -5.57 -3.88
N SER A 45 16.25 -6.56 -4.44
CA SER A 45 16.65 -7.76 -3.70
C SER A 45 17.57 -7.50 -2.50
N LYS A 46 18.22 -6.33 -2.45
CA LYS A 46 19.10 -5.90 -1.35
C LYS A 46 18.30 -5.35 -0.16
N PHE A 47 17.02 -5.04 -0.33
CA PHE A 47 16.20 -4.44 0.73
C PHE A 47 15.73 -5.51 1.72
N PRO A 48 15.69 -5.18 3.02
CA PRO A 48 15.10 -6.08 3.99
C PRO A 48 13.60 -6.25 3.69
N LEU A 49 13.14 -7.49 3.73
CA LEU A 49 11.72 -7.80 3.65
C LEU A 49 11.02 -7.34 4.93
N LEU A 50 9.81 -6.80 4.78
CA LEU A 50 8.92 -6.54 5.90
C LEU A 50 8.08 -7.79 6.21
N GLY A 51 8.15 -8.23 7.46
CA GLY A 51 7.26 -9.23 8.01
C GLY A 51 6.04 -8.60 8.69
N LYS A 52 5.05 -9.43 9.01
CA LYS A 52 3.87 -9.00 9.77
C LYS A 52 4.26 -8.38 11.12
N SER A 53 5.27 -8.94 11.80
CA SER A 53 5.77 -8.43 13.09
C SER A 53 6.30 -7.00 13.03
N ASP A 54 6.85 -6.57 11.90
CA ASP A 54 7.38 -5.22 11.74
C ASP A 54 6.27 -4.17 11.66
N LEU A 55 5.09 -4.59 11.19
CA LEU A 55 3.91 -3.76 10.96
C LEU A 55 2.97 -3.68 12.16
N LEU A 56 2.92 -4.71 13.01
CA LEU A 56 1.98 -4.75 14.13
C LEU A 56 2.19 -3.54 15.06
N GLY A 57 1.07 -2.92 15.46
CA GLY A 57 1.06 -1.91 16.51
C GLY A 57 1.39 -2.51 17.88
N GLU A 58 1.61 -1.62 18.87
CA GLU A 58 2.07 -2.02 20.21
C GLU A 58 1.05 -2.87 20.98
N GLN A 59 -0.23 -2.77 20.63
CA GLN A 59 -1.33 -3.46 21.31
C GLN A 59 -2.45 -3.85 20.33
N PRO A 60 -3.31 -4.82 20.68
CA PRO A 60 -4.48 -5.17 19.87
C PRO A 60 -5.35 -3.94 19.57
N GLY A 61 -5.75 -3.76 18.31
CA GLY A 61 -6.55 -2.62 17.87
C GLY A 61 -5.77 -1.32 17.59
N ALA A 62 -4.48 -1.25 17.92
CA ALA A 62 -3.63 -0.16 17.47
C ALA A 62 -3.41 -0.23 15.94
N PRO A 63 -3.38 0.91 15.23
CA PRO A 63 -2.99 0.95 13.83
C PRO A 63 -1.61 0.32 13.60
N ALA A 64 -1.41 -0.23 12.41
CA ALA A 64 -0.10 -0.69 12.00
C ALA A 64 0.92 0.46 12.06
N ARG A 65 2.19 0.15 12.38
CA ARG A 65 3.32 1.11 12.45
C ARG A 65 3.60 1.84 11.13
N LEU A 66 2.97 1.38 10.04
CA LEU A 66 2.96 2.04 8.75
C LEU A 66 2.18 3.37 8.77
N PHE A 67 1.12 3.48 9.57
CA PHE A 67 0.29 4.67 9.65
C PHE A 67 0.87 5.64 10.69
N HIS A 68 1.48 6.73 10.20
CA HIS A 68 2.24 7.68 11.03
C HIS A 68 1.70 9.13 10.98
N LEU A 69 0.65 9.39 10.19
CA LEU A 69 0.03 10.72 10.13
C LEU A 69 -0.91 10.92 11.33
N ASP A 70 -1.30 12.17 11.56
CA ASP A 70 -2.36 12.49 12.52
C ASP A 70 -3.70 11.89 12.06
N LYS A 71 -4.54 11.53 13.03
CA LYS A 71 -5.79 10.77 12.77
C LYS A 71 -6.74 11.47 11.80
N ASP A 72 -6.75 12.79 11.79
CA ASP A 72 -7.59 13.64 10.95
C ASP A 72 -7.21 13.61 9.45
N HIS A 73 -6.02 13.08 9.12
CA HIS A 73 -5.60 12.88 7.73
C HIS A 73 -6.19 11.60 7.12
N TYR A 74 -6.70 10.69 7.94
CA TYR A 74 -7.31 9.44 7.50
C TYR A 74 -8.83 9.58 7.40
N CYS A 75 -9.40 9.17 6.27
CA CYS A 75 -10.84 9.28 6.01
C CYS A 75 -11.57 7.94 5.99
N ARG A 76 -10.83 6.81 5.97
CA ARG A 76 -11.41 5.47 6.00
C ARG A 76 -10.64 4.52 6.92
N PHE A 77 -11.39 3.57 7.45
CA PHE A 77 -10.90 2.50 8.31
C PHE A 77 -11.36 1.16 7.73
N HIS A 78 -10.41 0.26 7.55
CA HIS A 78 -10.61 -1.14 7.23
C HIS A 78 -9.89 -2.00 8.25
N GLN A 79 -10.22 -3.29 8.31
CA GLN A 79 -9.53 -4.21 9.20
C GLN A 79 -9.35 -5.57 8.53
N THR A 80 -8.18 -6.17 8.72
CA THR A 80 -7.92 -7.53 8.24
C THR A 80 -8.71 -8.56 9.07
N SER A 81 -9.08 -9.70 8.48
CA SER A 81 -9.92 -10.72 9.13
C SER A 81 -9.31 -11.44 10.35
N GLY A 82 -8.04 -11.18 10.69
CA GLY A 82 -7.43 -11.70 11.92
C GLY A 82 -7.16 -13.21 11.93
N SER A 83 -7.04 -13.88 10.79
CA SER A 83 -6.86 -15.35 10.73
C SER A 83 -5.63 -15.90 11.47
N ARG A 84 -4.61 -15.04 11.73
CA ARG A 84 -3.45 -15.34 12.59
C ARG A 84 -3.14 -14.13 13.47
N GLY A 85 -3.67 -14.13 14.70
CA GLY A 85 -3.54 -13.03 15.67
C GLY A 85 -4.70 -12.04 15.63
N TRP A 86 -4.47 -10.80 16.04
CA TRP A 86 -5.53 -9.79 16.08
C TRP A 86 -5.75 -9.17 14.69
N PRO A 87 -7.01 -8.86 14.34
CA PRO A 87 -7.35 -8.00 13.21
C PRO A 87 -6.55 -6.68 13.21
N MET A 88 -5.72 -6.48 12.19
CA MET A 88 -4.89 -5.28 12.02
C MET A 88 -5.69 -4.16 11.34
N PRO A 89 -5.80 -2.96 11.94
CA PRO A 89 -6.38 -1.78 11.29
C PRO A 89 -5.57 -1.35 10.07
N VAL A 90 -6.29 -0.92 9.03
CA VAL A 90 -5.78 -0.33 7.80
C VAL A 90 -6.48 1.01 7.63
N LEU A 91 -5.73 2.08 7.43
CA LEU A 91 -6.24 3.44 7.32
C LEU A 91 -5.91 4.00 5.94
N ASP A 92 -6.86 4.70 5.33
CA ASP A 92 -6.67 5.32 4.02
C ASP A 92 -6.88 6.83 4.14
N THR A 93 -5.97 7.61 3.56
CA THR A 93 -6.19 9.04 3.30
C THR A 93 -7.17 9.22 2.14
N ALA A 94 -7.62 10.46 1.90
CA ALA A 94 -8.45 10.75 0.73
C ALA A 94 -7.73 10.45 -0.61
N GLU A 95 -6.40 10.65 -0.66
CA GLU A 95 -5.58 10.33 -1.83
C GLU A 95 -5.47 8.82 -2.03
N ASP A 96 -5.20 8.06 -0.97
CA ASP A 96 -5.12 6.59 -1.01
C ASP A 96 -6.44 5.99 -1.54
N TRP A 97 -7.58 6.49 -1.04
CA TRP A 97 -8.89 6.02 -1.48
C TRP A 97 -9.16 6.36 -2.95
N SER A 98 -8.78 7.56 -3.40
CA SER A 98 -8.93 7.96 -4.79
C SER A 98 -8.09 7.07 -5.72
N TRP A 99 -6.86 6.76 -5.30
CA TRP A 99 -5.99 5.82 -6.00
C TRP A 99 -6.58 4.40 -6.04
N TRP A 100 -7.15 3.93 -4.92
CA TRP A 100 -7.80 2.62 -4.85
C TRP A 100 -8.95 2.49 -5.85
N LEU A 101 -9.79 3.51 -6.00
CA LEU A 101 -10.86 3.55 -7.00
C LEU A 101 -10.33 3.54 -8.44
N GLN A 102 -9.22 4.24 -8.71
CA GLN A 102 -8.57 4.18 -10.02
C GLN A 102 -8.04 2.77 -10.34
N CYS A 103 -7.50 2.06 -9.34
CA CYS A 103 -7.07 0.68 -9.52
C CYS A 103 -8.24 -0.26 -9.86
N TRP A 104 -9.40 -0.06 -9.21
CA TRP A 104 -10.61 -0.84 -9.51
C TRP A 104 -11.13 -0.62 -10.92
N GLN A 105 -10.95 0.56 -11.51
CA GLN A 105 -11.32 0.80 -12.90
C GLN A 105 -10.67 -0.23 -13.84
N TYR A 106 -9.37 -0.52 -13.67
CA TYR A 106 -8.68 -1.52 -14.50
C TYR A 106 -9.21 -2.94 -14.28
N VAL A 107 -9.67 -3.28 -13.07
CA VAL A 107 -10.26 -4.60 -12.77
C VAL A 107 -11.62 -4.73 -13.46
N LEU A 108 -12.44 -3.68 -13.40
CA LEU A 108 -13.74 -3.64 -14.07
C LEU A 108 -13.60 -3.64 -15.59
N ASP A 109 -12.64 -2.89 -16.14
CA ASP A 109 -12.31 -2.89 -17.56
C ASP A 109 -11.88 -4.30 -18.02
N ALA A 110 -11.03 -4.99 -17.24
CA ALA A 110 -10.59 -6.35 -17.55
C ALA A 110 -11.72 -7.39 -17.44
N ALA A 111 -12.82 -7.05 -16.76
CA ALA A 111 -14.04 -7.86 -16.67
C ALA A 111 -15.10 -7.44 -17.70
N ASP A 112 -14.77 -6.54 -18.63
CA ASP A 112 -15.65 -5.97 -19.66
C ASP A 112 -16.94 -5.34 -19.09
N VAL A 113 -16.88 -4.81 -17.85
CA VAL A 113 -18.02 -4.16 -17.21
C VAL A 113 -18.26 -2.80 -17.85
N SER A 114 -19.53 -2.51 -18.15
CA SER A 114 -20.01 -1.27 -18.71
C SER A 114 -20.96 -0.53 -17.76
N SER A 115 -21.33 0.70 -18.12
CA SER A 115 -22.34 1.47 -17.38
C SER A 115 -23.76 0.88 -17.43
N ASN A 116 -24.00 -0.13 -18.28
CA ASN A 116 -25.30 -0.80 -18.39
C ASN A 116 -25.40 -2.03 -17.48
N ASP A 117 -24.30 -2.45 -16.86
CA ASP A 117 -24.26 -3.63 -16.01
C ASP A 117 -24.68 -3.30 -14.57
N ILE A 118 -25.25 -4.31 -13.91
CA ILE A 118 -25.62 -4.22 -12.50
C ILE A 118 -24.62 -5.04 -11.69
N ALA A 119 -23.83 -4.37 -10.85
CA ALA A 119 -22.87 -5.02 -9.98
C ALA A 119 -23.55 -5.52 -8.68
N MET A 120 -23.49 -6.83 -8.44
CA MET A 120 -23.84 -7.41 -7.14
C MET A 120 -22.58 -7.51 -6.27
N MET A 121 -22.53 -6.74 -5.18
CA MET A 121 -21.40 -6.75 -4.24
C MET A 121 -21.55 -7.91 -3.25
N ALA A 122 -21.22 -9.12 -3.72
CA ALA A 122 -21.39 -10.39 -2.99
C ALA A 122 -20.28 -10.67 -1.94
N PHE A 123 -19.69 -9.62 -1.38
CA PHE A 123 -18.66 -9.70 -0.35
C PHE A 123 -19.12 -9.00 0.91
N SER A 124 -18.61 -9.42 2.07
CA SER A 124 -18.98 -8.78 3.33
C SER A 124 -18.42 -7.37 3.41
N LEU A 125 -19.30 -6.39 3.55
CA LEU A 125 -18.96 -5.12 4.18
C LEU A 125 -18.85 -5.44 5.68
N ALA A 126 -17.75 -5.08 6.35
CA ALA A 126 -17.54 -5.35 7.78
C ALA A 126 -18.79 -4.98 8.63
N PRO A 127 -19.03 -5.64 9.77
CA PRO A 127 -20.38 -5.80 10.35
C PRO A 127 -21.04 -4.47 10.73
N LEU A 128 -22.38 -4.46 10.68
CA LEU A 128 -23.24 -3.52 11.39
C LEU A 128 -22.86 -3.40 12.88
#